data_AF-A0A1F5YNE3-F1
#
_entry.id   AF-A0A1F5YNE3-F1
#
_cell.length_a   1.000
_cell.length_b   1.000
_cell.length_c   1.000
_cell.angle_alpha   90.00
_cell.angle_beta   90.00
_cell.angle_gamma   90.00
#
_symmetry.space_group_name_H-M   'P 1'
#
loop_
_entity.id
_entity.type
_entity.pdbx_description
1 polymer ?
#
loop_
_entity_poly.entity_id
_entity_poly.type
_entity_poly.pdbx_seq_one_letter_code
_entity_poly.pdbx_strand_id
1 'polypeptide(L)'
;MKSSHSCQAIVVICMDFRLRSAIRKWTDKTIKGGFDKVAIAGGVKNLPFVLDQVELSYKLHHITEVYLINHEDCGAYGAESTLEKHQKDLKFAKKIIKEKFPHLKIITLYQNLNGQFLKV
;
A
#
# COMPACT_ATOMS: atom_id res chain seq x y z
N MET A 1 6.10 -20.79 -22.11
CA MET A 1 4.86 -20.12 -21.67
C MET A 1 5.19 -18.66 -21.39
N LYS A 2 4.63 -17.68 -22.12
CA LYS A 2 4.72 -16.28 -21.70
C LYS A 2 3.94 -16.17 -20.40
N SER A 3 4.60 -15.85 -19.30
CA SER A 3 3.92 -15.52 -18.05
C SER A 3 2.88 -14.44 -18.33
N SER A 4 1.67 -14.60 -17.76
CA SER A 4 0.71 -13.50 -17.70
C SER A 4 1.45 -12.25 -17.21
N HIS A 5 1.54 -11.22 -18.04
CA HIS A 5 2.18 -9.96 -17.67
C HIS A 5 1.30 -9.13 -16.71
N SER A 6 0.13 -9.63 -16.31
CA SER A 6 -0.78 -8.97 -15.37
C SER A 6 -0.70 -9.55 -13.95
N CYS A 7 -0.99 -8.70 -12.96
CA CYS A 7 -1.24 -9.11 -11.58
C CYS A 7 -2.47 -8.39 -11.01
N GLN A 8 -3.07 -8.93 -9.94
CA GLN A 8 -4.30 -8.39 -9.36
C GLN A 8 -4.12 -6.97 -8.79
N ALA A 9 -3.00 -6.73 -8.11
CA ALA A 9 -2.86 -5.56 -7.26
C ALA A 9 -1.43 -5.02 -7.18
N ILE A 10 -1.31 -3.79 -6.67
CA ILE A 10 -0.08 -3.27 -6.07
C ILE A 10 -0.29 -3.10 -4.56
N VAL A 11 0.71 -3.50 -3.78
CA VAL A 11 0.73 -3.35 -2.31
C VAL A 11 1.90 -2.46 -1.92
N VAL A 12 1.58 -1.26 -1.43
CA VAL A 12 2.55 -0.25 -0.99
C VAL A 12 2.61 -0.25 0.53
N ILE A 13 3.79 -0.51 1.08
CA ILE A 13 4.06 -0.65 2.51
C ILE A 13 5.25 0.19 2.95
N CYS A 14 5.40 0.38 4.26
CA CYS A 14 6.67 0.83 4.81
C CYS A 14 7.74 -0.27 4.67
N MET A 15 9.00 0.10 4.44
CA MET A 15 10.13 -0.84 4.39
C MET A 15 10.50 -1.47 5.74
N ASP A 16 9.86 -1.04 6.82
CA ASP A 16 10.09 -1.51 8.19
C ASP A 16 9.99 -3.04 8.29
N PHE A 17 11.08 -3.66 8.75
CA PHE A 17 11.20 -5.11 8.79
C PHE A 17 10.23 -5.78 9.77
N ARG A 18 9.76 -5.04 10.79
CA ARG A 18 8.82 -5.55 11.81
C ARG A 18 7.48 -5.96 11.19
N LEU A 19 7.13 -5.38 10.04
CA LEU A 19 5.83 -5.61 9.38
C LEU A 19 5.79 -6.88 8.51
N ARG A 20 6.96 -7.39 8.09
CA ARG A 20 7.10 -8.37 7.00
C ARG A 20 6.24 -9.62 7.19
N SER A 21 6.24 -10.20 8.39
CA SER A 21 5.52 -11.45 8.68
C SER A 21 4.01 -11.27 8.57
N ALA A 22 3.47 -10.19 9.15
CA ALA A 22 2.04 -9.91 9.13
C ALA A 22 1.57 -9.49 7.72
N ILE A 23 2.34 -8.67 7.00
CA ILE A 23 2.04 -8.34 5.59
C ILE A 23 1.98 -9.60 4.74
N ARG A 24 2.99 -10.48 4.82
CA ARG A 24 3.01 -11.72 4.03
C ARG A 24 1.80 -12.59 4.32
N LYS A 25 1.51 -12.86 5.60
CA LYS A 25 0.34 -13.67 6.00
C LYS A 25 -0.96 -13.05 5.49
N TRP A 26 -1.09 -11.73 5.59
CA TRP A 26 -2.27 -11.01 5.16
C TRP A 26 -2.42 -11.03 3.62
N THR A 27 -1.35 -10.84 2.85
CA THR A 27 -1.40 -10.88 1.38
C THR A 27 -1.67 -12.30 0.87
N ASP A 28 -1.05 -13.33 1.45
CA ASP A 28 -1.26 -14.73 1.06
C ASP A 28 -2.73 -15.14 1.24
N LYS A 29 -3.41 -14.57 2.24
CA LYS A 29 -4.84 -14.80 2.51
C LYS A 29 -5.73 -13.97 1.58
N THR A 30 -5.40 -12.70 1.36
CA THR A 30 -6.29 -11.71 0.72
C THR A 30 -6.17 -11.64 -0.79
N ILE A 31 -4.98 -11.81 -1.36
CA ILE A 31 -4.68 -11.54 -2.77
C ILE A 31 -4.29 -12.87 -3.43
N LYS A 32 -5.05 -13.31 -4.43
CA LYS A 32 -4.84 -14.60 -5.11
C LYS A 32 -4.24 -14.47 -6.49
N GLY A 33 -4.53 -13.37 -7.20
CA GLY A 33 -4.03 -13.11 -8.55
C GLY A 33 -2.64 -12.47 -8.62
N GLY A 34 -1.81 -12.64 -7.57
CA GLY A 34 -0.49 -12.01 -7.47
C GLY A 34 -0.53 -10.50 -7.27
N PHE A 35 0.61 -9.91 -6.94
CA PHE A 35 0.71 -8.46 -6.75
C PHE A 35 2.13 -7.94 -6.89
N ASP A 36 2.25 -6.69 -7.30
CA ASP A 36 3.48 -5.91 -7.17
C ASP A 36 3.64 -5.42 -5.74
N LYS A 37 4.85 -5.52 -5.19
CA LYS A 37 5.15 -5.07 -3.82
C LYS A 37 6.12 -3.89 -3.85
N VAL A 38 5.71 -2.77 -3.29
CA VAL A 38 6.55 -1.59 -3.09
C VAL A 38 6.77 -1.40 -1.60
N ALA A 39 8.02 -1.37 -1.17
CA ALA A 39 8.42 -1.12 0.21
C ALA A 39 9.29 0.13 0.25
N ILE A 40 8.80 1.20 0.87
CA ILE A 40 9.46 2.51 0.94
C ILE A 40 9.41 3.06 2.35
N ALA A 41 10.42 3.81 2.79
CA ALA A 41 10.38 4.49 4.09
C ALA A 41 9.11 5.35 4.23
N GLY A 42 8.30 5.09 5.26
CA GLY A 42 7.09 5.87 5.54
C GLY A 42 5.86 5.53 4.69
N GLY A 43 5.87 4.44 3.91
CA GLY A 43 4.69 4.02 3.15
C GLY A 43 4.19 5.13 2.22
N VAL A 44 3.00 5.68 2.50
CA VAL A 44 2.42 6.75 1.66
C VAL A 44 2.98 8.16 1.91
N LYS A 45 3.91 8.33 2.87
CA LYS A 45 4.48 9.66 3.21
C LYS A 45 5.08 10.35 1.99
N ASN A 46 5.79 9.61 1.12
CA ASN A 46 6.26 10.11 -0.17
C ASN A 46 5.24 9.82 -1.27
N LEU A 47 4.14 10.57 -1.27
CA LEU A 47 3.03 10.36 -2.21
C LEU A 47 3.45 10.45 -3.69
N PRO A 48 4.28 11.41 -4.14
CA PRO A 48 4.73 11.46 -5.54
C PRO A 48 5.36 10.13 -6.01
N PHE A 49 6.27 9.56 -5.21
CA PHE A 49 6.86 8.27 -5.54
C PHE A 49 5.81 7.15 -5.59
N VAL A 50 4.87 7.13 -4.65
CA VAL A 50 3.78 6.14 -4.63
C VAL A 50 2.91 6.25 -5.89
N LEU A 51 2.60 7.47 -6.34
CA LEU A 51 1.83 7.69 -7.57
C LEU A 51 2.56 7.15 -8.80
N ASP A 52 3.87 7.37 -8.89
CA ASP A 52 4.69 6.87 -10.00
C ASP A 52 4.68 5.33 -10.04
N GLN A 53 4.80 4.66 -8.88
CA GLN A 53 4.76 3.20 -8.82
C GLN A 53 3.37 2.63 -9.15
N VAL A 54 2.30 3.26 -8.66
CA VAL A 54 0.92 2.86 -8.97
C VAL A 54 0.65 3.00 -10.48
N GLU A 55 1.09 4.11 -11.07
CA GLU A 55 0.94 4.36 -12.51
C GLU A 55 1.70 3.32 -13.34
N LEU A 56 2.94 3.01 -12.94
CA LEU A 56 3.77 2.04 -13.65
C LEU A 56 3.17 0.63 -13.56
N SER A 57 2.74 0.20 -12.36
CA SER A 57 2.08 -1.08 -12.15
C SER A 57 0.75 -1.18 -12.92
N TYR A 58 -0.03 -0.09 -12.98
CA TYR A 58 -1.25 -0.03 -13.80
C TYR A 58 -0.95 -0.20 -15.31
N LYS A 59 0.08 0.50 -15.81
CA LYS A 59 0.46 0.45 -17.22
C LYS A 59 1.04 -0.88 -17.64
N LEU A 60 1.94 -1.45 -16.84
CA LEU A 60 2.70 -2.64 -17.20
C LEU A 60 1.99 -3.93 -16.82
N HIS A 61 1.32 -3.94 -15.67
CA HIS A 61 0.76 -5.16 -15.07
C HIS A 61 -0.77 -5.12 -14.91
N HIS A 62 -1.44 -4.09 -15.44
CA HIS A 62 -2.89 -4.00 -15.54
C HIS A 62 -3.63 -4.30 -14.22
N ILE A 63 -3.07 -3.81 -13.10
CA ILE A 63 -3.66 -3.99 -11.78
C ILE A 63 -5.08 -3.43 -11.72
N THR A 64 -5.91 -4.03 -10.86
CA THR A 64 -7.28 -3.58 -10.59
C THR A 64 -7.46 -3.07 -9.16
N GLU A 65 -6.51 -3.41 -8.28
CA GLU A 65 -6.55 -3.04 -6.86
C GLU A 65 -5.25 -2.36 -6.39
N VAL A 66 -5.38 -1.39 -5.49
CA VAL A 66 -4.27 -0.69 -4.84
C VAL A 66 -4.45 -0.82 -3.33
N TYR A 67 -3.45 -1.38 -2.66
CA TYR A 67 -3.40 -1.48 -1.21
C TYR A 67 -2.33 -0.54 -0.65
N LEU A 68 -2.75 0.43 0.15
CA LEU A 68 -1.87 1.39 0.81
C LEU A 68 -1.85 1.09 2.31
N ILE A 69 -0.67 0.78 2.84
CA ILE A 69 -0.54 0.33 4.23
C ILE A 69 0.52 1.15 4.95
N ASN A 70 0.07 2.00 5.87
CA ASN A 70 0.94 2.62 6.88
C ASN A 70 0.93 1.76 8.15
N HIS A 71 1.81 2.07 9.11
CA HIS A 71 1.92 1.29 10.34
C HIS A 71 2.20 2.15 11.57
N GLU A 72 1.96 1.54 12.71
CA GLU A 72 2.29 2.05 14.05
C GLU A 72 3.78 2.22 14.27
N ASP A 73 4.14 3.28 15.01
CA ASP A 73 5.52 3.58 15.42
C ASP A 73 6.49 3.61 14.23
N CYS A 74 6.16 4.45 13.24
CA CYS A 74 6.92 4.58 12.01
C CYS A 74 8.05 5.60 12.15
N GLY A 75 9.30 5.13 12.11
CA GLY A 75 10.48 6.00 12.21
C GLY A 75 10.58 7.09 11.13
N ALA A 76 10.02 6.86 9.93
CA ALA A 76 9.99 7.89 8.88
C ALA A 76 8.99 9.01 9.16
N TYR A 77 7.94 8.74 9.95
CA TYR A 77 7.02 9.75 10.45
C TYR A 77 7.57 10.47 11.69
N GLY A 78 8.38 9.78 12.51
CA GLY A 78 8.98 10.37 13.72
C GLY A 78 7.91 10.82 14.70
N ALA A 79 8.04 12.04 15.22
CA ALA A 79 7.08 12.61 16.19
C ALA A 79 5.64 12.72 15.64
N GLU A 80 5.47 12.74 14.30
CA GLU A 80 4.16 12.79 13.65
C GLU A 80 3.52 11.40 13.49
N SER A 81 4.13 10.33 14.01
CA SER A 81 3.66 8.95 13.84
C SER A 81 2.41 8.61 14.65
N THR A 82 1.39 9.48 14.59
CA THR A 82 0.08 9.27 15.23
C THR A 82 -0.88 8.56 14.28
N LEU A 83 -1.79 7.75 14.84
CA LEU A 83 -2.82 7.07 14.06
C LEU A 83 -3.61 8.05 13.18
N GLU A 84 -4.02 9.19 13.73
CA GLU A 84 -4.76 10.23 13.01
C GLU A 84 -3.99 10.75 11.79
N LYS A 85 -2.69 11.04 11.96
CA LYS A 85 -1.84 11.52 10.86
C LYS A 85 -1.72 10.47 9.76
N HIS A 86 -1.47 9.21 10.11
CA HIS A 86 -1.44 8.13 9.13
C HIS A 86 -2.77 7.96 8.42
N GLN A 87 -3.90 8.05 9.13
CA GLN A 87 -5.23 7.96 8.54
C GLN A 87 -5.49 9.11 7.55
N LYS A 88 -5.13 10.34 7.92
CA LYS A 88 -5.24 11.52 7.06
C LYS A 88 -4.44 11.35 5.78
N ASP A 89 -3.18 10.92 5.88
CA ASP A 89 -2.31 10.75 4.71
C ASP A 89 -2.78 9.59 3.81
N LEU A 90 -3.24 8.47 4.39
CA LEU A 90 -3.83 7.36 3.63
C LEU A 90 -5.10 7.79 2.88
N LYS A 91 -6.01 8.52 3.53
CA LYS A 91 -7.22 9.05 2.90
C LYS A 91 -6.89 10.03 1.78
N PHE A 92 -5.90 10.89 2.00
CA PHE A 92 -5.44 11.83 0.99
C PHE A 92 -4.84 11.10 -0.22
N ALA A 93 -3.93 10.14 -0.01
CA ALA A 93 -3.35 9.32 -1.07
C ALA A 93 -4.43 8.58 -1.87
N LYS A 94 -5.40 7.97 -1.18
CA LYS A 94 -6.55 7.31 -1.81
C LYS A 94 -7.36 8.27 -2.70
N LYS A 95 -7.64 9.48 -2.23
CA LYS A 95 -8.36 10.50 -3.00
C LYS A 95 -7.61 10.81 -4.30
N ILE A 96 -6.32 11.15 -4.21
CA ILE A 96 -5.50 11.52 -5.38
C ILE A 96 -5.39 10.37 -6.39
N ILE A 97 -5.15 9.14 -5.93
CA ILE A 97 -5.08 7.98 -6.83
C ILE A 97 -6.44 7.72 -7.48
N LYS A 98 -7.56 7.89 -6.75
CA LYS A 98 -8.90 7.66 -7.29
C LYS A 98 -9.30 8.70 -8.33
N GLU A 99 -8.89 9.95 -8.15
CA GLU A 99 -9.07 11.02 -9.14
C GLU A 99 -8.31 10.71 -10.44
N LYS A 100 -7.07 10.19 -10.34
CA LYS A 100 -6.26 9.82 -11.50
C LYS A 100 -6.68 8.49 -12.14
N PHE A 101 -7.14 7.52 -11.35
CA PHE A 101 -7.52 6.18 -11.80
C PHE A 101 -8.90 5.77 -11.23
N PRO A 102 -10.01 6.27 -11.80
CA PRO A 102 -11.36 6.05 -11.27
C PRO A 102 -11.80 4.59 -11.19
N HIS A 103 -11.22 3.70 -12.01
CA HIS A 103 -11.58 2.28 -12.03
C HIS A 103 -10.82 1.44 -11.00
N LEU A 104 -9.71 1.93 -10.45
CA LEU A 104 -8.96 1.18 -9.44
C LEU A 104 -9.72 1.11 -8.12
N LYS A 105 -9.77 -0.08 -7.52
CA LYS A 105 -10.26 -0.27 -6.16
C LYS A 105 -9.12 0.04 -5.19
N ILE A 106 -9.31 1.02 -4.32
CA ILE A 106 -8.27 1.47 -3.40
C ILE A 106 -8.64 1.14 -1.96
N ILE A 107 -7.77 0.36 -1.32
CA ILE A 107 -7.91 -0.10 0.05
C ILE A 107 -6.79 0.53 0.88
N THR A 108 -7.18 1.21 1.95
CA THR A 108 -6.30 1.88 2.89
C THR A 108 -6.34 1.13 4.22
N LEU A 109 -5.16 0.70 4.69
CA LEU A 109 -5.01 -0.04 5.94
C LEU A 109 -3.95 0.62 6.82
N TYR A 110 -4.13 0.45 8.12
CA TYR A 110 -3.14 0.77 9.13
C TYR A 110 -2.78 -0.51 9.87
N GLN A 111 -1.49 -0.85 9.92
CA GLN A 111 -0.99 -2.05 10.57
C GLN A 111 -0.41 -1.73 11.95
N ASN A 112 -0.92 -2.40 12.97
CA ASN A 112 -0.31 -2.40 14.31
C ASN A 112 0.89 -3.36 14.34
N LEU A 113 1.86 -3.11 15.22
CA LEU A 113 3.06 -3.97 15.34
C LEU A 113 2.72 -5.38 15.83
N ASN A 114 1.56 -5.57 16.48
CA ASN A 114 1.04 -6.90 16.83
C ASN A 114 0.48 -7.70 15.63
N GLY A 115 0.49 -7.12 14.43
CA GLY A 115 0.05 -7.76 13.18
C GLY A 115 -1.43 -7.60 12.85
N GLN A 116 -2.20 -6.85 13.66
CA GLN A 116 -3.58 -6.51 13.34
C GLN A 116 -3.65 -5.37 12.31
N PHE A 117 -4.70 -5.39 11.49
CA PHE A 117 -4.96 -4.37 10.48
C PHE A 117 -6.27 -3.64 10.79
N LEU A 118 -6.22 -2.32 10.78
CA LEU A 118 -7.37 -1.43 10.83
C LEU A 118 -7.64 -0.88 9.43
N LYS A 119 -8.90 -0.89 9.00
CA LYS A 119 -9.31 -0.23 7.75
C LYS A 119 -9.50 1.28 7.98
N VAL A 120 -8.98 2.08 7.05
CA VAL A 120 -8.99 3.55 7.10
C VAL A 120 -9.93 4.15 6.07
#